data_AF-A0A8T0GTW0-F1
#
_entry.id   AF-A0A8T0GTW0-F1
#
_cell.length_a   1.000
_cell.length_b   1.000
_cell.length_c   1.000
_cell.angle_alpha   90.00
_cell.angle_beta   90.00
_cell.angle_gamma   90.00
#
_symmetry.space_group_name_H-M   'P 1'
#
loop_
_entity.id
_entity.type
_entity.pdbx_description
1 polymer ?
#
loop_
_entity_poly.entity_id
_entity_poly.type
_entity_poly.pdbx_seq_one_letter_code
_entity_poly.pdbx_strand_id
1 'polypeptide(L)'
;MEYRPGMDSRDLRSRSCGGVHCALFPGPPVSVSLANCDIEELVQPSPEQVEAYELYLHLPELTRLWRTTDYPSWRNESLVRPALHSLELVFRMISGVLCDTRPYIDRDEWVRRLEALANLQLEILSCIVEGDEEAPTSQLSNSCSYVGTESVVWHKSGSRPVVSRLSKDSLLPRLAAWRTAQTVSMRMHFAIEGHMARSPFTLGLGEPNLSGKPVLEYDKICQPLEIYACRQSMPGHPEDHTLSTVHQIMEAWLEVASGLLQNVDNKVKAGNFEVAAKSCWIVERVWKLLINTMDLLQIMDPDDFMRLKEELAISQDGTAVSTEHIGGGAYCLRSTRLRQVTKGCKELRHLVPKVVGVEADPKGGPRLQEAVMDLLHSHGMRTHVTPPFNRPLAYHSSTIHLLQAFQAVEAAVRQFYFSYQQLVIAVMGSGEYKATAQTEISAADALSQIYFEPPYFPSLDGAKTFLGSYWHNNPELEEGAIMRQLMVEKTMRANSSKASSVANSDSGGSDKGDGDEERTQKSSGGSREKPRKYANGALTYNTSHHQLYQGAMGA
;
A
#
# COMPACT_ATOMS: atom_id res chain seq x y z
N MET A 1 48.08 -1.23 43.37
CA MET A 1 48.79 0.02 43.73
C MET A 1 47.97 1.17 43.19
N GLU A 2 47.41 1.92 44.15
CA GLU A 2 46.95 3.31 44.14
C GLU A 2 45.94 3.87 43.12
N TYR A 3 45.22 4.88 43.63
CA TYR A 3 43.83 5.21 43.38
C TYR A 3 43.73 6.75 43.22
N ARG A 4 43.24 7.26 42.07
CA ARG A 4 42.46 8.51 41.82
C ARG A 4 43.02 9.89 42.32
N PRO A 5 42.39 11.08 42.06
CA PRO A 5 41.46 11.57 41.01
C PRO A 5 41.79 13.02 40.51
N GLY A 6 40.92 13.65 39.68
CA GLY A 6 40.53 15.06 39.90
C GLY A 6 40.71 16.06 38.74
N MET A 7 39.57 16.59 38.25
CA MET A 7 39.45 17.81 37.44
C MET A 7 39.99 19.05 38.17
N ASP A 8 40.49 20.05 37.43
CA ASP A 8 40.07 21.43 37.72
C ASP A 8 40.05 22.33 36.48
N SER A 9 39.06 23.21 36.53
CA SER A 9 38.64 24.20 35.56
C SER A 9 39.13 25.57 35.98
N ARG A 10 39.93 26.25 35.14
CA ARG A 10 40.05 27.72 35.03
C ARG A 10 41.17 28.07 34.06
N ASP A 11 40.81 28.60 32.89
CA ASP A 11 41.34 29.88 32.42
C ASP A 11 40.44 30.44 31.31
N LEU A 12 39.48 31.23 31.79
CA LEU A 12 38.64 32.13 31.02
C LEU A 12 39.33 33.51 30.99
N ARG A 13 39.47 34.05 29.77
CA ARG A 13 39.41 35.49 29.36
C ARG A 13 40.68 36.08 28.72
N SER A 14 40.59 36.31 27.41
CA SER A 14 40.70 37.66 26.79
C SER A 14 39.96 37.63 25.43
N ARG A 15 38.73 38.17 25.36
CA ARG A 15 38.35 39.45 24.72
C ARG A 15 38.90 39.66 23.29
N SER A 16 38.03 39.59 22.28
CA SER A 16 37.43 40.79 21.67
C SER A 16 36.67 40.46 20.36
N CYS A 17 35.47 41.03 20.28
CA CYS A 17 34.46 41.14 19.22
C CYS A 17 34.93 41.13 17.75
N GLY A 18 34.18 40.44 16.90
CA GLY A 18 34.15 40.59 15.44
C GLY A 18 33.03 39.74 14.83
N GLY A 19 32.23 40.31 13.93
CA GLY A 19 30.91 39.81 13.55
C GLY A 19 30.87 38.43 12.88
N VAL A 20 29.74 37.75 13.09
CA VAL A 20 29.32 36.58 12.31
C VAL A 20 29.12 37.02 10.86
N HIS A 21 30.13 36.84 10.03
CA HIS A 21 29.94 36.83 8.58
C HIS A 21 29.50 35.42 8.19
N CYS A 22 28.19 35.28 7.90
CA CYS A 22 27.72 34.24 6.98
C CYS A 22 28.54 34.37 5.70
N ALA A 23 29.44 33.42 5.45
CA ALA A 23 30.02 33.24 4.14
C ALA A 23 28.90 32.75 3.22
N LEU A 24 28.30 33.71 2.50
CA LEU A 24 27.59 33.47 1.25
C LEU A 24 28.53 32.70 0.33
N PHE A 25 28.29 31.39 0.20
CA PHE A 25 28.93 30.60 -0.84
C PHE A 25 28.29 30.96 -2.19
N PRO A 26 29.10 31.18 -3.25
CA PRO A 26 28.58 31.53 -4.56
C PRO A 26 27.75 30.37 -5.11
N GLY A 27 26.51 30.66 -5.52
CA GLY A 27 25.66 29.69 -6.19
C GLY A 27 26.36 29.13 -7.43
N PRO A 28 26.43 27.80 -7.59
CA PRO A 28 26.86 27.22 -8.85
C PRO A 28 25.76 27.48 -9.90
N PRO A 29 26.12 27.94 -11.11
CA PRO A 29 25.16 28.06 -12.20
C PRO A 29 25.04 26.69 -12.87
N VAL A 30 23.91 26.02 -12.71
CA VAL A 30 23.53 24.93 -13.62
C VAL A 30 22.08 25.12 -14.03
N SER A 31 21.86 26.05 -14.97
CA SER A 31 20.68 26.04 -15.82
C SER A 31 20.99 25.21 -17.07
N VAL A 32 21.14 23.89 -16.92
CA VAL A 32 20.83 23.01 -18.04
C VAL A 32 19.32 22.85 -17.99
N SER A 33 18.63 23.27 -19.04
CA SER A 33 17.21 22.99 -19.21
C SER A 33 17.04 21.48 -19.38
N LEU A 34 16.99 20.76 -18.25
CA LEU A 34 16.74 19.31 -18.13
C LEU A 34 15.32 18.92 -18.55
N ALA A 35 14.48 19.88 -18.94
CA ALA A 35 13.13 19.65 -19.45
C ALA A 35 13.07 18.74 -20.69
N ASN A 36 14.20 18.51 -21.36
CA ASN A 36 14.31 17.67 -22.56
C ASN A 36 15.20 16.42 -22.38
N CYS A 37 15.73 16.15 -21.19
CA CYS A 37 16.48 14.91 -20.95
C CYS A 37 15.50 13.78 -20.66
N ASP A 38 15.64 12.65 -21.35
CA ASP A 38 14.94 11.44 -20.96
C ASP A 38 15.56 10.96 -19.64
N ILE A 39 14.88 11.25 -18.54
CA ILE A 39 15.32 10.88 -17.19
C ILE A 39 15.46 9.35 -17.10
N GLU A 40 14.73 8.59 -17.91
CA GLU A 40 14.90 7.14 -18.00
C GLU A 40 16.19 6.71 -18.71
N GLU A 41 16.81 7.55 -19.57
CA GLU A 41 18.11 7.26 -20.19
C GLU A 41 19.29 7.50 -19.22
N LEU A 42 19.16 8.48 -18.33
CA LEU A 42 20.24 8.90 -17.41
C LEU A 42 20.48 7.94 -16.23
N VAL A 43 19.57 7.00 -16.01
CA VAL A 43 19.58 6.06 -14.87
C VAL A 43 19.61 4.61 -15.36
N GLN A 44 19.88 4.38 -16.64
CA GLN A 44 19.86 3.01 -17.15
C GLN A 44 21.04 2.21 -16.59
N PRO A 45 20.75 1.11 -15.87
CA PRO A 45 21.78 0.16 -15.51
C PRO A 45 22.41 -0.43 -16.79
N SER A 46 23.68 -0.81 -16.74
CA SER A 46 24.30 -1.53 -17.85
C SER A 46 23.59 -2.88 -18.05
N PRO A 47 23.62 -3.46 -19.26
CA PRO A 47 23.04 -4.79 -19.49
C PRO A 47 23.57 -5.85 -18.53
N GLU A 48 24.87 -5.81 -18.20
CA GLU A 48 25.52 -6.72 -17.25
C GLU A 48 24.98 -6.54 -15.82
N GLN A 49 24.71 -5.31 -15.40
CA GLN A 49 24.11 -5.04 -14.09
C GLN A 49 22.66 -5.53 -13.99
N VAL A 50 21.91 -5.44 -15.09
CA VAL A 50 20.57 -6.01 -15.19
C VAL A 50 20.65 -7.53 -15.09
N GLU A 51 21.50 -8.16 -15.89
CA GLU A 51 21.68 -9.62 -15.89
C GLU A 51 22.12 -10.13 -14.51
N ALA A 52 23.11 -9.48 -13.88
CA ALA A 52 23.56 -9.83 -12.54
C ALA A 52 22.43 -9.74 -11.50
N TYR A 53 21.58 -8.70 -11.58
CA TYR A 53 20.41 -8.56 -10.72
C TYR A 53 19.38 -9.67 -10.96
N GLU A 54 19.07 -9.97 -12.22
CA GLU A 54 18.07 -10.98 -12.57
C GLU A 54 18.52 -12.39 -12.15
N LEU A 55 19.80 -12.72 -12.34
CA LEU A 55 20.40 -13.98 -11.90
C LEU A 55 20.49 -14.07 -10.36
N TYR A 56 20.91 -12.99 -9.69
CA TYR A 56 20.93 -12.93 -8.23
C TYR A 56 19.56 -13.20 -7.63
N LEU A 57 18.47 -12.79 -8.28
CA LEU A 57 17.13 -13.02 -7.75
C LEU A 57 16.46 -14.31 -8.26
N HIS A 58 17.14 -15.10 -9.10
CA HIS A 58 16.52 -16.23 -9.83
C HIS A 58 15.26 -15.82 -10.61
N LEU A 59 15.25 -14.60 -11.19
CA LEU A 59 14.10 -14.11 -11.94
C LEU A 59 13.78 -14.93 -13.19
N PRO A 60 14.75 -15.52 -13.93
CA PRO A 60 14.42 -16.41 -15.04
C PRO A 60 13.55 -17.60 -14.59
N GLU A 61 13.93 -18.25 -13.49
CA GLU A 61 13.19 -19.37 -12.91
C GLU A 61 11.82 -18.94 -12.39
N LEU A 62 11.76 -17.86 -11.61
CA LEU A 62 10.50 -17.33 -11.08
C LEU A 62 9.55 -16.87 -12.19
N THR A 63 10.06 -16.20 -13.22
CA THR A 63 9.27 -15.75 -14.37
C THR A 63 8.73 -16.93 -15.16
N ARG A 64 9.51 -18.01 -15.32
CA ARG A 64 9.02 -19.26 -15.90
C ARG A 64 7.83 -19.82 -15.11
N LEU A 65 7.92 -19.83 -13.77
CA LEU A 65 6.82 -20.29 -12.91
C LEU A 65 5.58 -19.40 -13.06
N TRP A 66 5.73 -18.08 -13.03
CA TRP A 66 4.62 -17.14 -13.13
C TRP A 66 3.89 -17.20 -14.48
N ARG A 67 4.62 -17.49 -15.57
CA ARG A 67 4.07 -17.55 -16.92
C ARG A 67 3.61 -18.94 -17.35
N THR A 68 3.78 -19.95 -16.50
CA THR A 68 3.24 -21.28 -16.75
C THR A 68 1.71 -21.22 -16.65
N THR A 69 1.03 -21.76 -17.67
CA THR A 69 -0.44 -21.80 -17.74
C THR A 69 -0.90 -23.24 -17.50
N ASP A 70 -1.11 -23.60 -16.25
CA ASP A 70 -1.59 -24.92 -15.86
C ASP A 70 -3.12 -25.00 -15.94
N TYR A 71 -3.81 -23.86 -15.81
CA TYR A 71 -5.26 -23.76 -15.82
C TYR A 71 -5.74 -22.74 -16.86
N PRO A 72 -5.72 -23.06 -18.17
CA PRO A 72 -6.07 -22.12 -19.23
C PRO A 72 -7.47 -21.51 -19.14
N SER A 73 -8.40 -22.17 -18.43
CA SER A 73 -9.75 -21.66 -18.17
C SER A 73 -9.79 -20.59 -17.09
N TRP A 74 -8.76 -20.47 -16.25
CA TRP A 74 -8.70 -19.53 -15.14
C TRP A 74 -7.93 -18.28 -15.54
N ARG A 75 -8.66 -17.23 -15.95
CA ARG A 75 -8.06 -16.02 -16.54
C ARG A 75 -7.13 -15.26 -15.60
N ASN A 76 -7.36 -15.34 -14.30
CA ASN A 76 -6.57 -14.64 -13.30
C ASN A 76 -5.34 -15.43 -12.84
N GLU A 77 -5.09 -16.64 -13.38
CA GLU A 77 -3.95 -17.48 -13.00
C GLU A 77 -2.62 -16.70 -13.04
N SER A 78 -2.38 -15.93 -14.11
CA SER A 78 -1.16 -15.13 -14.29
C SER A 78 -1.01 -13.96 -13.31
N LEU A 79 -2.10 -13.54 -12.64
CA LEU A 79 -2.08 -12.53 -11.59
C LEU A 79 -2.01 -13.17 -10.20
N VAL A 80 -2.78 -14.23 -9.98
CA VAL A 80 -2.92 -14.86 -8.67
C VAL A 80 -1.66 -15.66 -8.33
N ARG A 81 -1.08 -16.38 -9.28
CA ARG A 81 0.11 -17.19 -9.05
C ARG A 81 1.30 -16.38 -8.50
N PRO A 82 1.78 -15.29 -9.15
CA PRO A 82 2.83 -14.46 -8.57
C PRO A 82 2.43 -13.83 -7.22
N ALA A 83 1.17 -13.44 -7.02
CA ALA A 83 0.70 -12.93 -5.73
C ALA A 83 0.80 -13.98 -4.61
N LEU A 84 0.44 -15.24 -4.89
CA LEU A 84 0.58 -16.35 -3.94
C LEU A 84 2.04 -16.68 -3.66
N HIS A 85 2.91 -16.66 -4.68
CA HIS A 85 4.35 -16.87 -4.48
C HIS A 85 4.94 -15.81 -3.55
N SER A 86 4.53 -14.55 -3.73
CA SER A 86 4.93 -13.45 -2.85
C SER A 86 4.52 -13.68 -1.39
N LEU A 87 3.28 -14.15 -1.17
CA LEU A 87 2.78 -14.46 0.18
C LEU A 87 3.58 -15.61 0.83
N GLU A 88 3.92 -16.61 0.05
CA GLU A 88 4.72 -17.78 0.47
C GLU A 88 6.17 -17.35 0.81
N LEU A 89 6.74 -16.38 0.10
CA LEU A 89 8.03 -15.74 0.45
C LEU A 89 7.95 -14.98 1.78
N VAL A 90 6.84 -14.27 2.07
CA VAL A 90 6.65 -13.61 3.37
C VAL A 90 6.60 -14.62 4.51
N PHE A 91 5.91 -15.76 4.35
CA PHE A 91 5.91 -16.82 5.36
C PHE A 91 7.31 -17.38 5.63
N ARG A 92 8.14 -17.50 4.58
CA ARG A 92 9.55 -17.90 4.72
C ARG A 92 10.37 -16.87 5.46
N MET A 93 10.21 -15.58 5.17
CA MET A 93 10.89 -14.54 5.93
C MET A 93 10.50 -14.54 7.40
N ILE A 94 9.22 -14.74 7.73
CA ILE A 94 8.77 -14.88 9.12
C ILE A 94 9.51 -16.06 9.79
N SER A 95 9.57 -17.21 9.12
CA SER A 95 10.34 -18.36 9.63
C SER A 95 11.82 -18.03 9.82
N GLY A 96 12.43 -17.33 8.86
CA GLY A 96 13.84 -16.91 8.92
C GLY A 96 14.13 -16.04 10.13
N VAL A 97 13.33 -14.99 10.34
CA VAL A 97 13.45 -14.07 11.48
C VAL A 97 13.27 -14.79 12.81
N LEU A 98 12.29 -15.70 12.92
CA LEU A 98 12.04 -16.46 14.15
C LEU A 98 13.18 -17.43 14.49
N CYS A 99 13.90 -17.91 13.48
CA CYS A 99 15.04 -18.81 13.64
C CYS A 99 16.39 -18.09 13.73
N ASP A 100 16.43 -16.78 13.48
CA ASP A 100 17.66 -16.01 13.48
C ASP A 100 18.24 -15.92 14.90
N THR A 101 19.49 -16.36 15.05
CA THR A 101 20.19 -16.47 16.33
C THR A 101 20.95 -15.21 16.73
N ARG A 102 21.05 -14.21 15.85
CA ARG A 102 21.79 -12.96 16.13
C ARG A 102 21.12 -12.23 17.31
N PRO A 103 21.89 -11.71 18.29
CA PRO A 103 21.31 -11.12 19.50
C PRO A 103 20.80 -9.69 19.29
N TYR A 104 21.27 -8.99 18.25
CA TYR A 104 21.00 -7.57 17.99
C TYR A 104 19.80 -7.31 17.09
N ILE A 105 19.18 -8.35 16.50
CA ILE A 105 18.04 -8.19 15.62
C ILE A 105 16.75 -7.88 16.41
N ASP A 106 15.96 -6.94 15.91
CA ASP A 106 14.63 -6.66 16.46
C ASP A 106 13.60 -7.62 15.84
N ARG A 107 13.53 -8.84 16.40
CA ARG A 107 12.61 -9.89 15.91
C ARG A 107 11.15 -9.46 15.95
N ASP A 108 10.76 -8.70 16.98
CA ASP A 108 9.38 -8.28 17.18
C ASP A 108 8.97 -7.26 16.10
N GLU A 109 9.83 -6.29 15.80
CA GLU A 109 9.57 -5.32 14.73
C GLU A 109 9.56 -5.99 13.35
N TRP A 110 10.49 -6.90 13.09
CA TRP A 110 10.49 -7.69 11.85
C TRP A 110 9.17 -8.46 11.68
N VAL A 111 8.74 -9.21 12.69
CA VAL A 111 7.48 -9.97 12.63
C VAL A 111 6.28 -9.03 12.45
N ARG A 112 6.24 -7.88 13.15
CA ARG A 112 5.18 -6.88 12.96
C ARG A 112 5.09 -6.38 11.52
N ARG A 113 6.21 -6.00 10.90
CA ARG A 113 6.20 -5.49 9.52
C ARG A 113 5.88 -6.58 8.50
N LEU A 114 6.36 -7.81 8.71
CA LEU A 114 6.02 -8.96 7.86
C LEU A 114 4.54 -9.32 7.94
N GLU A 115 3.94 -9.27 9.13
CA GLU A 115 2.49 -9.45 9.31
C GLU A 115 1.71 -8.34 8.60
N ALA A 116 2.10 -7.08 8.77
CA ALA A 116 1.47 -5.97 8.07
C ALA A 116 1.57 -6.12 6.54
N LEU A 117 2.75 -6.54 6.05
CA LEU A 117 2.97 -6.80 4.62
C LEU A 117 2.07 -7.91 4.10
N ALA A 118 1.95 -9.03 4.83
CA ALA A 118 1.06 -10.13 4.45
C ALA A 118 -0.41 -9.69 4.40
N ASN A 119 -0.87 -8.86 5.34
CA ASN A 119 -2.23 -8.30 5.31
C ASN A 119 -2.47 -7.45 4.06
N LEU A 120 -1.53 -6.58 3.69
CA LEU A 120 -1.62 -5.79 2.46
C LEU A 120 -1.66 -6.67 1.22
N GLN A 121 -0.84 -7.73 1.16
CA GLN A 121 -0.86 -8.71 0.07
C GLN A 121 -2.21 -9.42 -0.03
N LEU A 122 -2.77 -9.86 1.11
CA LEU A 122 -4.08 -10.52 1.17
C LEU A 122 -5.23 -9.58 0.75
N GLU A 123 -5.18 -8.30 1.13
CA GLU A 123 -6.16 -7.30 0.68
C GLU A 123 -6.15 -7.14 -0.84
N ILE A 124 -4.96 -7.04 -1.43
CA ILE A 124 -4.81 -6.86 -2.89
C ILE A 124 -5.22 -8.13 -3.62
N LEU A 125 -4.77 -9.29 -3.13
CA LEU A 125 -5.16 -10.59 -3.67
C LEU A 125 -6.68 -10.78 -3.65
N SER A 126 -7.35 -10.44 -2.55
CA SER A 126 -8.81 -10.58 -2.46
C SER A 126 -9.54 -9.67 -3.45
N CYS A 127 -9.01 -8.48 -3.73
CA CYS A 127 -9.54 -7.59 -4.77
C CYS A 127 -9.41 -8.20 -6.19
N ILE A 128 -8.31 -8.90 -6.47
CA ILE A 128 -8.07 -9.57 -7.75
C ILE A 128 -9.04 -10.74 -7.95
N VAL A 129 -9.24 -11.57 -6.93
CA VAL A 129 -10.07 -12.79 -7.02
C VAL A 129 -11.54 -12.56 -6.70
N GLU A 130 -11.95 -11.34 -6.36
CA GLU A 130 -13.34 -11.05 -6.07
C GLU A 130 -14.21 -11.25 -7.33
N GLY A 131 -15.14 -12.20 -7.25
CA GLY A 131 -16.01 -12.63 -8.35
C GLY A 131 -15.37 -13.65 -9.30
N ASP A 132 -14.22 -14.22 -8.95
CA ASP A 132 -13.49 -15.22 -9.75
C ASP A 132 -13.94 -16.66 -9.46
N GLU A 133 -15.01 -17.09 -10.15
CA GLU A 133 -15.56 -18.43 -10.01
C GLU A 133 -14.79 -19.51 -10.82
N GLU A 134 -13.79 -19.10 -11.62
CA GLU A 134 -13.05 -19.99 -12.53
C GLU A 134 -11.83 -20.66 -11.85
N ALA A 135 -11.52 -20.27 -10.61
CA ALA A 135 -10.36 -20.77 -9.89
C ALA A 135 -10.45 -22.29 -9.59
N PRO A 136 -9.34 -23.04 -9.70
CA PRO A 136 -9.32 -24.47 -9.40
C PRO A 136 -9.46 -24.67 -7.89
N THR A 137 -10.63 -25.17 -7.49
CA THR A 137 -10.99 -25.37 -6.09
C THR A 137 -11.43 -26.81 -5.80
N SER A 138 -11.20 -27.21 -4.56
CA SER A 138 -11.71 -28.46 -4.00
C SER A 138 -12.94 -28.18 -3.13
N GLN A 139 -13.98 -28.98 -3.33
CA GLN A 139 -15.21 -28.90 -2.54
C GLN A 139 -14.96 -29.41 -1.12
N LEU A 140 -15.61 -28.79 -0.14
CA LEU A 140 -15.58 -29.26 1.24
C LEU A 140 -16.30 -30.61 1.35
N SER A 141 -15.67 -31.58 2.02
CA SER A 141 -16.29 -32.90 2.21
C SER A 141 -17.12 -32.93 3.48
N ASN A 142 -18.36 -33.43 3.35
CA ASN A 142 -19.26 -33.74 4.47
C ASN A 142 -19.00 -35.14 5.07
N SER A 143 -18.03 -35.89 4.54
CA SER A 143 -17.75 -37.26 4.98
C SER A 143 -16.85 -37.27 6.22
N CYS A 144 -17.43 -37.55 7.38
CA CYS A 144 -16.71 -37.83 8.64
C CYS A 144 -16.03 -39.21 8.65
N SER A 145 -15.92 -39.91 7.51
CA SER A 145 -15.59 -41.34 7.49
C SER A 145 -14.10 -41.67 7.55
N TYR A 146 -13.21 -40.69 7.56
CA TYR A 146 -11.83 -40.83 8.05
C TYR A 146 -11.23 -39.41 8.07
N VAL A 147 -11.33 -38.72 9.21
CA VAL A 147 -10.55 -37.50 9.42
C VAL A 147 -9.11 -37.96 9.56
N GLY A 148 -8.36 -37.94 8.46
CA GLY A 148 -6.90 -38.04 8.54
C GLY A 148 -6.39 -36.91 9.43
N THR A 149 -5.28 -37.15 10.12
CA THR A 149 -4.61 -36.19 11.02
C THR A 149 -4.28 -34.84 10.37
N GLU A 150 -4.42 -34.73 9.04
CA GLU A 150 -4.00 -33.62 8.18
C GLU A 150 -5.16 -32.76 7.67
N SER A 151 -6.37 -32.87 8.25
CA SER A 151 -7.54 -32.13 7.77
C SER A 151 -8.13 -31.24 8.86
N VAL A 152 -8.48 -30.00 8.49
CA VAL A 152 -9.03 -29.03 9.45
C VAL A 152 -10.53 -29.25 9.54
N VAL A 153 -10.99 -29.61 10.75
CA VAL A 153 -12.40 -29.86 11.04
C VAL A 153 -13.02 -28.63 11.68
N TRP A 154 -13.97 -28.01 10.97
CA TRP A 154 -14.70 -26.87 11.48
C TRP A 154 -16.09 -27.29 11.95
N HIS A 155 -16.48 -26.78 13.12
CA HIS A 155 -17.79 -26.99 13.71
C HIS A 155 -18.53 -25.66 13.78
N LYS A 156 -19.55 -25.47 12.95
CA LYS A 156 -20.56 -24.44 13.20
C LYS A 156 -21.59 -25.02 14.17
N SER A 157 -21.89 -24.33 15.26
CA SER A 157 -22.79 -24.83 16.32
C SER A 157 -24.12 -25.28 15.71
N GLY A 158 -24.50 -26.55 15.91
CA GLY A 158 -25.69 -27.17 15.32
C GLY A 158 -25.53 -27.77 13.91
N SER A 159 -24.32 -27.83 13.35
CA SER A 159 -24.04 -28.39 12.01
C SER A 159 -23.04 -29.55 12.03
N ARG A 160 -23.03 -30.35 10.96
CA ARG A 160 -22.07 -31.45 10.79
C ARG A 160 -20.64 -30.91 10.63
N PRO A 161 -19.62 -31.61 11.16
CA PRO A 161 -18.23 -31.23 10.94
C PRO A 161 -17.93 -31.15 9.45
N VAL A 162 -17.31 -30.04 9.03
CA VAL A 162 -16.87 -29.83 7.65
C VAL A 162 -15.35 -29.98 7.60
N VAL A 163 -14.88 -30.79 6.66
CA VAL A 163 -13.45 -31.12 6.52
C VAL A 163 -12.85 -30.33 5.36
N SER A 164 -11.88 -29.48 5.67
CA SER A 164 -11.10 -28.70 4.70
C SER A 164 -9.74 -29.36 4.44
N ARG A 165 -9.28 -29.33 3.18
CA ARG A 165 -7.94 -29.80 2.79
C ARG A 165 -6.93 -28.69 3.04
N LEU A 166 -5.95 -28.96 3.90
CA LEU A 166 -4.85 -28.07 4.20
C LEU A 166 -3.74 -28.21 3.14
N SER A 167 -3.13 -27.10 2.75
CA SER A 167 -1.88 -27.11 2.00
C SER A 167 -0.81 -27.92 2.76
N LYS A 168 -0.15 -28.86 2.08
CA LYS A 168 0.92 -29.68 2.67
C LYS A 168 2.29 -29.03 2.54
N ASP A 169 2.45 -28.24 1.48
CA ASP A 169 3.75 -27.71 1.08
C ASP A 169 3.95 -26.25 1.54
N SER A 170 2.86 -25.50 1.77
CA SER A 170 2.96 -24.14 2.31
C SER A 170 3.57 -24.13 3.70
N LEU A 171 4.36 -23.10 3.97
CA LEU A 171 5.02 -22.93 5.25
C LEU A 171 4.07 -22.47 6.37
N LEU A 172 3.01 -21.70 6.06
CA LEU A 172 2.12 -21.14 7.10
C LEU A 172 1.44 -22.23 7.97
N PRO A 173 0.80 -23.28 7.39
CA PRO A 173 0.29 -24.40 8.17
C PRO A 173 1.32 -25.06 9.07
N ARG A 174 2.57 -25.16 8.61
CA ARG A 174 3.68 -25.79 9.34
C ARG A 174 4.17 -24.91 10.49
N LEU A 175 4.22 -23.59 10.29
CA LEU A 175 4.55 -22.62 11.34
C LEU A 175 3.57 -22.70 12.50
N ALA A 176 2.29 -22.99 12.25
CA ALA A 176 1.29 -23.10 13.31
C ALA A 176 1.61 -24.20 14.35
N ALA A 177 2.40 -25.21 13.98
CA ALA A 177 2.86 -26.25 14.90
C ALA A 177 4.03 -25.80 15.80
N TRP A 178 4.69 -24.69 15.48
CA TRP A 178 5.84 -24.19 16.23
C TRP A 178 5.37 -23.28 17.36
N ARG A 179 5.84 -23.56 18.60
CA ARG A 179 5.47 -22.76 19.78
C ARG A 179 5.80 -21.28 19.62
N THR A 180 6.93 -20.96 18.99
CA THR A 180 7.39 -19.57 18.76
C THR A 180 6.58 -18.85 17.69
N ALA A 181 5.98 -19.56 16.75
CA ALA A 181 5.22 -18.97 15.64
C ALA A 181 3.69 -19.04 15.85
N GLN A 182 3.21 -19.68 16.92
CA GLN A 182 1.79 -19.93 17.14
C GLN A 182 0.93 -18.64 17.07
N THR A 183 1.40 -17.55 17.67
CA THR A 183 0.68 -16.27 17.68
C THR A 183 0.63 -15.64 16.29
N VAL A 184 1.75 -15.59 15.56
CA VAL A 184 1.79 -15.03 14.20
C VAL A 184 0.96 -15.86 13.23
N SER A 185 1.06 -17.20 13.28
CA SER A 185 0.25 -18.09 12.46
C SER A 185 -1.24 -17.90 12.72
N MET A 186 -1.66 -17.81 13.98
CA MET A 186 -3.06 -17.56 14.34
C MET A 186 -3.56 -16.22 13.77
N ARG A 187 -2.77 -15.14 13.92
CA ARG A 187 -3.13 -13.83 13.34
C ARG A 187 -3.26 -13.90 11.82
N MET A 188 -2.35 -14.62 11.16
CA MET A 188 -2.38 -14.79 9.71
C MET A 188 -3.61 -15.58 9.23
N HIS A 189 -3.99 -16.66 9.94
CA HIS A 189 -5.21 -17.41 9.65
C HIS A 189 -6.47 -16.53 9.72
N PHE A 190 -6.57 -15.64 10.72
CA PHE A 190 -7.67 -14.69 10.81
C PHE A 190 -7.60 -13.57 9.77
N ALA A 191 -6.39 -13.13 9.38
CA ALA A 191 -6.22 -12.18 8.28
C ALA A 191 -6.72 -12.77 6.97
N ILE A 192 -6.40 -14.03 6.67
CA ILE A 192 -6.90 -14.75 5.48
C ILE A 192 -8.43 -14.82 5.52
N GLU A 193 -9.03 -15.25 6.63
CA GLU A 193 -10.50 -15.28 6.79
C GLU A 193 -11.14 -13.91 6.53
N GLY A 194 -10.57 -12.86 7.12
CA GLY A 194 -11.09 -11.49 7.01
C GLY A 194 -11.01 -10.94 5.58
N HIS A 195 -9.83 -11.00 4.96
CA HIS A 195 -9.62 -10.43 3.62
C HIS A 195 -10.33 -11.24 2.52
N MET A 196 -10.36 -12.57 2.65
CA MET A 196 -11.00 -13.46 1.67
C MET A 196 -12.52 -13.55 1.86
N ALA A 197 -13.11 -12.80 2.79
CA ALA A 197 -14.55 -12.84 3.08
C ALA A 197 -15.45 -12.51 1.87
N ARG A 198 -14.97 -11.71 0.91
CA ARG A 198 -15.70 -11.38 -0.34
C ARG A 198 -15.32 -12.27 -1.53
N SER A 199 -14.26 -13.06 -1.40
CA SER A 199 -13.79 -13.96 -2.46
C SER A 199 -14.70 -15.20 -2.56
N PRO A 200 -14.82 -15.81 -3.75
CA PRO A 200 -15.66 -17.00 -3.93
C PRO A 200 -15.06 -18.27 -3.30
N PHE A 201 -13.76 -18.28 -3.04
CA PHE A 201 -13.03 -19.36 -2.39
C PHE A 201 -12.16 -18.85 -1.24
N THR A 202 -11.61 -19.78 -0.46
CA THR A 202 -10.58 -19.53 0.56
C THR A 202 -9.25 -20.19 0.17
N LEU A 203 -8.14 -19.81 0.83
CA LEU A 203 -6.80 -20.23 0.41
C LEU A 203 -6.39 -21.65 0.86
N GLY A 204 -6.98 -22.20 1.92
CA GLY A 204 -6.66 -23.54 2.41
C GLY A 204 -5.35 -23.61 3.21
N LEU A 205 -5.00 -22.54 3.92
CA LEU A 205 -3.74 -22.39 4.65
C LEU A 205 -3.89 -22.53 6.17
N GLY A 206 -5.06 -22.93 6.65
CA GLY A 206 -5.34 -23.14 8.08
C GLY A 206 -6.36 -22.16 8.66
N GLU A 207 -6.89 -21.27 7.82
CA GLU A 207 -7.95 -20.34 8.19
C GLU A 207 -9.27 -21.04 8.59
N PRO A 208 -10.08 -20.40 9.45
CA PRO A 208 -11.40 -20.86 9.89
C PRO A 208 -12.39 -21.27 8.81
N ASN A 209 -12.42 -20.56 7.68
CA ASN A 209 -13.42 -20.72 6.64
C ASN A 209 -14.86 -20.75 7.20
N LEU A 210 -15.24 -19.73 7.96
CA LEU A 210 -16.53 -19.70 8.68
C LEU A 210 -17.74 -19.73 7.74
N SER A 211 -17.52 -19.33 6.49
CA SER A 211 -18.53 -19.29 5.44
C SER A 211 -18.65 -20.62 4.67
N GLY A 212 -17.78 -21.61 4.92
CA GLY A 212 -17.82 -22.90 4.24
C GLY A 212 -17.56 -22.80 2.73
N LYS A 213 -16.65 -21.91 2.32
CA LYS A 213 -16.28 -21.69 0.92
C LYS A 213 -15.46 -22.86 0.37
N PRO A 214 -15.50 -23.11 -0.95
CA PRO A 214 -14.55 -24.02 -1.58
C PRO A 214 -13.11 -23.56 -1.34
N VAL A 215 -12.18 -24.51 -1.34
CA VAL A 215 -10.79 -24.29 -0.96
C VAL A 215 -9.91 -24.37 -2.20
N LEU A 216 -9.12 -23.32 -2.44
CA LEU A 216 -8.17 -23.25 -3.54
C LEU A 216 -7.22 -24.47 -3.52
N GLU A 217 -6.90 -25.03 -4.68
CA GLU A 217 -5.86 -26.06 -4.79
C GLU A 217 -4.45 -25.46 -4.65
N TYR A 218 -4.16 -24.88 -3.48
CA TYR A 218 -2.99 -24.03 -3.22
C TYR A 218 -1.66 -24.67 -3.63
N ASP A 219 -1.40 -25.91 -3.24
CA ASP A 219 -0.13 -26.60 -3.54
C ASP A 219 0.11 -26.74 -5.05
N LYS A 220 -0.95 -26.94 -5.84
CA LYS A 220 -0.83 -27.11 -7.30
C LYS A 220 -0.56 -25.79 -8.01
N ILE A 221 -1.09 -24.69 -7.47
CA ILE A 221 -1.00 -23.36 -8.08
C ILE A 221 0.26 -22.63 -7.59
N CYS A 222 0.45 -22.56 -6.28
CA CYS A 222 1.56 -21.83 -5.66
C CYS A 222 2.88 -22.60 -5.73
N GLN A 223 2.82 -23.93 -5.83
CA GLN A 223 4.00 -24.81 -5.84
C GLN A 223 5.07 -24.38 -4.82
N PRO A 224 4.74 -24.32 -3.51
CA PRO A 224 5.59 -23.66 -2.51
C PRO A 224 7.04 -24.14 -2.46
N LEU A 225 7.28 -25.42 -2.76
CA LEU A 225 8.62 -26.00 -2.78
C LEU A 225 9.47 -25.49 -3.95
N GLU A 226 8.86 -25.19 -5.11
CA GLU A 226 9.57 -24.61 -6.25
C GLU A 226 10.00 -23.16 -5.94
N ILE A 227 9.14 -22.40 -5.24
CA ILE A 227 9.49 -21.06 -4.76
C ILE A 227 10.59 -21.10 -3.72
N TYR A 228 10.57 -22.09 -2.83
CA TYR A 228 11.66 -22.29 -1.88
C TYR A 228 12.99 -22.61 -2.56
N ALA A 229 12.96 -23.31 -3.70
CA ALA A 229 14.16 -23.64 -4.46
C ALA A 229 14.82 -22.40 -5.09
N CYS A 230 14.05 -21.34 -5.37
CA CYS A 230 14.55 -20.06 -5.89
C CYS A 230 15.18 -19.15 -4.82
N ARG A 231 15.55 -19.66 -3.65
CA ARG A 231 16.20 -18.87 -2.59
C ARG A 231 17.66 -18.58 -2.92
N GLN A 232 18.14 -17.40 -2.53
CA GLN A 232 19.57 -17.17 -2.34
C GLN A 232 20.01 -17.52 -0.92
N SER A 233 21.24 -18.00 -0.79
CA SER A 233 21.94 -18.09 0.48
C SER A 233 23.44 -18.14 0.24
N MET A 234 24.07 -16.96 0.23
CA MET A 234 25.51 -16.82 0.29
C MET A 234 26.00 -17.15 1.71
N PRO A 235 26.88 -18.15 1.89
CA PRO A 235 27.44 -18.45 3.21
C PRO A 235 28.19 -17.24 3.77
N GLY A 236 27.91 -16.85 5.00
CA GLY A 236 28.59 -15.73 5.68
C GLY A 236 27.85 -14.39 5.63
N HIS A 237 26.78 -14.26 4.84
CA HIS A 237 25.97 -13.04 4.75
C HIS A 237 24.56 -13.27 5.27
N PRO A 238 24.28 -12.96 6.54
CA PRO A 238 22.95 -13.22 7.12
C PRO A 238 21.85 -12.38 6.44
N GLU A 239 22.22 -11.23 5.86
CA GLU A 239 21.30 -10.31 5.19
C GLU A 239 21.06 -10.61 3.70
N ASP A 240 21.81 -11.55 3.11
CA ASP A 240 21.69 -11.92 1.68
C ASP A 240 20.30 -12.50 1.36
N HIS A 241 19.82 -13.37 2.23
CA HIS A 241 18.49 -13.96 2.09
C HIS A 241 17.39 -12.91 2.23
N THR A 242 17.55 -11.94 3.14
CA THR A 242 16.60 -10.83 3.32
C THR A 242 16.54 -9.97 2.07
N LEU A 243 17.69 -9.50 1.58
CA LEU A 243 17.78 -8.60 0.44
C LEU A 243 17.18 -9.23 -0.83
N SER A 244 17.59 -10.46 -1.13
CA SER A 244 17.08 -11.21 -2.28
C SER A 244 15.57 -11.45 -2.17
N THR A 245 15.07 -11.90 -1.02
CA THR A 245 13.64 -12.22 -0.85
C THR A 245 12.75 -10.99 -0.94
N VAL A 246 13.17 -9.85 -0.38
CA VAL A 246 12.44 -8.57 -0.49
C VAL A 246 12.30 -8.14 -1.95
N HIS A 247 13.38 -8.26 -2.74
CA HIS A 247 13.32 -7.95 -4.17
C HIS A 247 12.50 -8.98 -4.95
N GLN A 248 12.55 -10.27 -4.62
CA GLN A 248 11.68 -11.28 -5.24
C GLN A 248 10.19 -10.99 -4.99
N ILE A 249 9.83 -10.54 -3.79
CA ILE A 249 8.47 -10.09 -3.46
C ILE A 249 8.08 -8.88 -4.32
N MET A 250 8.97 -7.89 -4.43
CA MET A 250 8.74 -6.72 -5.29
C MET A 250 8.51 -7.14 -6.75
N GLU A 251 9.36 -8.03 -7.29
CA GLU A 251 9.28 -8.52 -8.66
C GLU A 251 8.01 -9.32 -8.95
N ALA A 252 7.57 -10.14 -8.00
CA ALA A 252 6.31 -10.86 -8.11
C ALA A 252 5.12 -9.90 -8.25
N TRP A 253 5.07 -8.85 -7.43
CA TRP A 253 4.00 -7.84 -7.50
C TRP A 253 4.11 -6.93 -8.73
N LEU A 254 5.31 -6.70 -9.24
CA LEU A 254 5.49 -6.05 -10.52
C LEU A 254 4.94 -6.90 -11.68
N GLU A 255 5.04 -8.24 -11.61
CA GLU A 255 4.45 -9.13 -12.63
C GLU A 255 2.92 -9.02 -12.59
N VAL A 256 2.33 -8.97 -11.39
CA VAL A 256 0.89 -8.70 -11.19
C VAL A 256 0.50 -7.34 -11.77
N ALA A 257 1.26 -6.27 -11.48
CA ALA A 257 0.99 -4.93 -11.99
C ALA A 257 1.04 -4.87 -13.53
N SER A 258 2.01 -5.56 -14.14
CA SER A 258 2.11 -5.67 -15.60
C SER A 258 0.85 -6.31 -16.21
N GLY A 259 0.39 -7.43 -15.66
CA GLY A 259 -0.85 -8.08 -16.11
C GLY A 259 -2.10 -7.22 -15.89
N LEU A 260 -2.16 -6.48 -14.78
CA LEU A 260 -3.27 -5.54 -14.51
C LEU A 260 -3.29 -4.37 -15.50
N LEU A 261 -2.14 -3.82 -15.89
CA LEU A 261 -2.05 -2.75 -16.90
C LEU A 261 -2.52 -3.26 -18.28
N GLN A 262 -2.16 -4.49 -18.66
CA GLN A 262 -2.69 -5.13 -19.86
C GLN A 262 -4.21 -5.29 -19.79
N ASN A 263 -4.75 -5.68 -18.62
CA ASN A 263 -6.19 -5.74 -18.39
C ASN A 263 -6.86 -4.36 -18.55
N VAL A 264 -6.26 -3.28 -18.04
CA VAL A 264 -6.78 -1.92 -18.22
C VAL A 264 -6.93 -1.58 -19.70
N ASP A 265 -5.88 -1.78 -20.51
CA ASP A 265 -5.91 -1.50 -21.94
C ASP A 265 -7.01 -2.32 -22.66
N ASN A 266 -7.08 -3.63 -22.37
CA ASN A 266 -8.08 -4.52 -22.95
C ASN A 266 -9.52 -4.12 -22.56
N LYS A 267 -9.76 -3.75 -21.30
CA LYS A 267 -11.10 -3.37 -20.82
C LYS A 267 -11.52 -2.00 -21.32
N VAL A 268 -10.59 -1.05 -21.46
CA VAL A 268 -10.86 0.25 -22.10
C VAL A 268 -11.22 0.07 -23.57
N LYS A 269 -10.48 -0.76 -24.31
CA LYS A 269 -10.82 -1.11 -25.71
C LYS A 269 -12.20 -1.76 -25.84
N ALA A 270 -12.60 -2.57 -24.86
CA ALA A 270 -13.92 -3.18 -24.80
C ALA A 270 -15.03 -2.24 -24.27
N GLY A 271 -14.71 -0.99 -23.91
CA GLY A 271 -15.67 -0.02 -23.35
C GLY A 271 -16.08 -0.30 -21.90
N ASN A 272 -15.45 -1.24 -21.20
CA ASN A 272 -15.77 -1.60 -19.82
C ASN A 272 -14.90 -0.79 -18.84
N PHE A 273 -15.30 0.46 -18.62
CA PHE A 273 -14.54 1.41 -17.81
C PHE A 273 -14.60 1.13 -16.31
N GLU A 274 -15.66 0.49 -15.82
CA GLU A 274 -15.79 0.12 -14.40
C GLU A 274 -14.73 -0.93 -14.01
N VAL A 275 -14.61 -2.00 -14.80
CA VAL A 275 -13.60 -3.05 -14.56
C VAL A 275 -12.18 -2.53 -14.81
N ALA A 276 -12.00 -1.63 -15.79
CA ALA A 276 -10.73 -0.95 -15.99
C ALA A 276 -10.34 -0.10 -14.77
N ALA A 277 -11.31 0.65 -14.19
CA ALA A 277 -11.07 1.46 -13.00
C ALA A 277 -10.69 0.57 -11.80
N LYS A 278 -11.40 -0.56 -11.60
CA LYS A 278 -11.04 -1.55 -10.57
C LYS A 278 -9.59 -2.01 -10.74
N SER A 279 -9.17 -2.33 -11.97
CA SER A 279 -7.79 -2.77 -12.26
C SER A 279 -6.77 -1.67 -11.94
N CYS A 280 -7.03 -0.40 -12.29
CA CYS A 280 -6.18 0.73 -11.91
C CYS A 280 -6.08 0.93 -10.40
N TRP A 281 -7.18 0.78 -9.67
CA TRP A 281 -7.17 0.85 -8.20
C TRP A 281 -6.38 -0.28 -7.55
N ILE A 282 -6.27 -1.43 -8.21
CA ILE A 282 -5.40 -2.51 -7.75
C ILE A 282 -3.94 -2.17 -8.06
N VAL A 283 -3.62 -1.65 -9.26
CA VAL A 283 -2.26 -1.18 -9.61
C VAL A 283 -1.76 -0.13 -8.61
N GLU A 284 -2.61 0.83 -8.25
CA GLU A 284 -2.30 1.85 -7.24
C GLU A 284 -1.94 1.23 -5.88
N ARG A 285 -2.73 0.26 -5.41
CA ARG A 285 -2.44 -0.47 -4.17
C ARG A 285 -1.16 -1.29 -4.28
N VAL A 286 -0.88 -1.89 -5.43
CA VAL A 286 0.38 -2.60 -5.68
C VAL A 286 1.56 -1.65 -5.50
N TRP A 287 1.54 -0.45 -6.07
CA TRP A 287 2.61 0.54 -5.85
C TRP A 287 2.82 0.88 -4.37
N LYS A 288 1.73 1.05 -3.61
CA LYS A 288 1.82 1.25 -2.16
C LYS A 288 2.38 0.03 -1.41
N LEU A 289 2.04 -1.18 -1.86
CA LEU A 289 2.63 -2.41 -1.34
C LEU A 289 4.14 -2.49 -1.63
N LEU A 290 4.59 -2.05 -2.81
CA LEU A 290 6.02 -2.02 -3.15
C LEU A 290 6.79 -1.11 -2.18
N ILE A 291 6.22 0.03 -1.77
CA ILE A 291 6.82 0.89 -0.74
C ILE A 291 7.03 0.12 0.57
N ASN A 292 5.96 -0.52 1.07
CA ASN A 292 6.03 -1.29 2.32
C ASN A 292 6.98 -2.49 2.23
N THR A 293 7.09 -3.09 1.03
CA THR A 293 8.03 -4.18 0.75
C THR A 293 9.48 -3.69 0.89
N MET A 294 9.82 -2.58 0.22
CA MET A 294 11.17 -2.03 0.26
C MET A 294 11.53 -1.47 1.64
N ASP A 295 10.56 -0.94 2.38
CA ASP A 295 10.75 -0.44 3.75
C ASP A 295 11.14 -1.52 4.76
N LEU A 296 11.03 -2.82 4.42
CA LEU A 296 11.61 -3.90 5.21
C LEU A 296 13.14 -3.79 5.30
N LEU A 297 13.79 -3.29 4.25
CA LEU A 297 15.25 -3.16 4.22
C LEU A 297 15.76 -2.14 5.26
N GLN A 298 14.91 -1.27 5.79
CA GLN A 298 15.27 -0.35 6.88
C GLN A 298 15.57 -1.06 8.21
N ILE A 299 15.07 -2.29 8.40
CA ILE A 299 15.24 -3.05 9.65
C ILE A 299 16.44 -4.01 9.57
N MET A 300 17.09 -4.10 8.41
CA MET A 300 18.34 -4.85 8.28
C MET A 300 19.41 -4.23 9.18
N ASP A 301 20.31 -5.07 9.70
CA ASP A 301 21.44 -4.54 10.43
C ASP A 301 22.37 -3.76 9.47
N PRO A 302 22.71 -2.50 9.76
CA PRO A 302 23.52 -1.69 8.85
C PRO A 302 24.93 -2.26 8.62
N ASP A 303 25.58 -2.85 9.62
CA ASP A 303 26.93 -3.40 9.49
C ASP A 303 26.92 -4.68 8.62
N ASP A 304 25.95 -5.56 8.85
CA ASP A 304 25.77 -6.76 8.01
C ASP A 304 25.40 -6.40 6.56
N PHE A 305 24.52 -5.40 6.37
CA PHE A 305 24.16 -4.93 5.03
C PHE A 305 25.34 -4.30 4.28
N MET A 306 26.13 -3.45 4.94
CA MET A 306 27.27 -2.79 4.28
C MET A 306 28.34 -3.81 3.86
N ARG A 307 28.57 -4.88 4.63
CA ARG A 307 29.42 -6.00 4.19
C ARG A 307 28.87 -6.69 2.94
N LEU A 308 27.58 -7.00 2.94
CA LEU A 308 26.91 -7.63 1.80
C LEU A 308 26.98 -6.73 0.54
N LYS A 309 26.77 -5.42 0.69
CA LYS A 309 26.83 -4.44 -0.41
C LYS A 309 28.19 -4.47 -1.14
N GLU A 310 29.29 -4.52 -0.38
CA GLU A 310 30.64 -4.61 -0.96
C GLU A 310 30.84 -5.91 -1.74
N GLU A 311 30.33 -7.04 -1.23
CA GLU A 311 30.50 -8.35 -1.86
C GLU A 311 29.60 -8.59 -3.07
N LEU A 312 28.37 -8.07 -3.06
CA LEU A 312 27.49 -8.12 -4.22
C LEU A 312 27.98 -7.25 -5.38
N ALA A 313 29.11 -6.55 -5.21
CA ALA A 313 29.68 -5.63 -6.18
C ALA A 313 28.57 -4.76 -6.78
N ILE A 314 27.73 -4.17 -5.92
CA ILE A 314 26.87 -3.04 -6.34
C ILE A 314 27.76 -1.97 -7.01
N SER A 315 29.07 -1.99 -6.74
CA SER A 315 30.14 -1.49 -7.58
C SER A 315 31.17 -2.58 -7.98
N GLN A 316 31.51 -2.67 -9.27
CA GLN A 316 32.80 -3.06 -9.87
C GLN A 316 32.91 -4.37 -10.69
N ASP A 317 33.19 -4.13 -11.97
CA ASP A 317 34.09 -4.92 -12.81
C ASP A 317 35.54 -4.88 -12.30
N GLY A 318 36.25 -6.00 -12.48
CA GLY A 318 37.60 -6.27 -11.96
C GLY A 318 38.77 -5.57 -12.66
N THR A 319 38.65 -4.31 -13.08
CA THR A 319 39.82 -3.51 -13.49
C THR A 319 39.84 -2.19 -12.73
N ALA A 320 40.88 -2.04 -11.90
CA ALA A 320 41.07 -0.90 -11.02
C ALA A 320 40.94 0.46 -11.74
N VAL A 321 40.31 1.39 -11.02
CA VAL A 321 39.99 2.80 -11.37
C VAL A 321 38.70 2.95 -12.19
N SER A 322 37.55 2.82 -11.52
CA SER A 322 36.48 3.82 -11.56
C SER A 322 35.31 3.41 -10.65
N THR A 323 35.02 4.21 -9.62
CA THR A 323 33.76 4.22 -8.86
C THR A 323 32.62 4.85 -9.68
N GLU A 324 32.54 4.51 -10.95
CA GLU A 324 31.79 5.20 -11.98
C GLU A 324 31.06 4.11 -12.77
N HIS A 325 29.84 4.40 -13.25
CA HIS A 325 28.93 3.49 -13.97
C HIS A 325 27.95 2.73 -13.06
N ILE A 326 26.92 3.50 -12.63
CA ILE A 326 25.73 3.14 -11.84
C ILE A 326 25.99 2.80 -10.36
N GLY A 327 26.48 3.82 -9.64
CA GLY A 327 25.72 4.52 -8.60
C GLY A 327 25.18 3.70 -7.41
N GLY A 328 26.07 3.25 -6.53
CA GLY A 328 26.08 3.58 -5.09
C GLY A 328 24.79 3.67 -4.25
N GLY A 329 23.65 3.10 -4.68
CA GLY A 329 22.56 2.82 -3.75
C GLY A 329 21.17 2.51 -4.27
N ALA A 330 20.89 2.65 -5.57
CA ALA A 330 19.56 2.42 -6.12
C ALA A 330 19.39 1.02 -6.75
N TYR A 331 19.68 -0.05 -6.00
CA TYR A 331 19.74 -1.44 -6.50
C TYR A 331 18.47 -1.91 -7.24
N CYS A 332 17.26 -1.53 -6.78
CA CYS A 332 16.02 -1.98 -7.41
C CYS A 332 15.81 -1.41 -8.83
N LEU A 333 16.52 -0.33 -9.19
CA LEU A 333 16.45 0.24 -10.55
C LEU A 333 17.08 -0.67 -11.61
N ARG A 334 17.83 -1.69 -11.19
CA ARG A 334 18.31 -2.77 -12.07
C ARG A 334 17.17 -3.62 -12.63
N SER A 335 16.02 -3.65 -11.95
CA SER A 335 14.81 -4.33 -12.41
C SER A 335 14.28 -3.82 -13.75
N THR A 336 14.36 -4.66 -14.77
CA THR A 336 13.72 -4.41 -16.08
C THR A 336 12.21 -4.24 -15.94
N ARG A 337 11.60 -5.04 -15.07
CA ARG A 337 10.15 -5.06 -14.87
C ARG A 337 9.66 -3.79 -14.19
N LEU A 338 10.37 -3.27 -13.19
CA LEU A 338 10.05 -1.99 -12.53
C LEU A 338 9.99 -0.87 -13.58
N ARG A 339 11.00 -0.77 -14.44
CA ARG A 339 11.04 0.23 -15.51
C ARG A 339 9.88 0.08 -16.48
N GLN A 340 9.58 -1.15 -16.91
CA GLN A 340 8.45 -1.44 -17.80
C GLN A 340 7.09 -1.08 -17.20
N VAL A 341 6.86 -1.42 -15.93
CA VAL A 341 5.59 -1.11 -15.24
C VAL A 341 5.45 0.40 -15.01
N THR A 342 6.52 1.09 -14.62
CA THR A 342 6.53 2.56 -14.51
C THR A 342 6.16 3.20 -15.85
N LYS A 343 6.81 2.77 -16.94
CA LYS A 343 6.49 3.24 -18.29
C LYS A 343 5.03 2.94 -18.66
N GLY A 344 4.54 1.73 -18.39
CA GLY A 344 3.14 1.38 -18.63
C GLY A 344 2.15 2.26 -17.87
N CYS A 345 2.49 2.69 -16.64
CA CYS A 345 1.70 3.65 -15.87
C CYS A 345 1.69 5.04 -16.53
N LYS A 346 2.83 5.53 -17.02
CA LYS A 346 2.93 6.78 -17.80
C LYS A 346 2.12 6.71 -19.10
N GLU A 347 2.14 5.56 -19.76
CA GLU A 347 1.47 5.33 -21.05
C GLU A 347 -0.06 5.24 -20.93
N LEU A 348 -0.64 5.12 -19.72
CA LEU A 348 -2.08 5.27 -19.51
C LEU A 348 -2.63 6.59 -20.08
N ARG A 349 -1.79 7.62 -20.24
CA ARG A 349 -2.17 8.90 -20.88
C ARG A 349 -2.72 8.71 -22.30
N HIS A 350 -2.25 7.69 -23.02
CA HIS A 350 -2.72 7.36 -24.37
C HIS A 350 -4.14 6.80 -24.39
N LEU A 351 -4.68 6.40 -23.24
CA LEU A 351 -6.06 5.96 -23.08
C LEU A 351 -7.00 7.13 -22.76
N VAL A 352 -6.50 8.27 -22.26
CA VAL A 352 -7.33 9.41 -21.83
C VAL A 352 -8.24 9.93 -22.96
N PRO A 353 -7.75 10.25 -24.17
CA PRO A 353 -8.62 10.72 -25.25
C PRO A 353 -9.69 9.68 -25.64
N LYS A 354 -9.33 8.39 -25.63
CA LYS A 354 -10.25 7.28 -25.95
C LYS A 354 -11.35 7.14 -24.89
N VAL A 355 -10.99 7.23 -23.62
CA VAL A 355 -11.91 7.15 -22.47
C VAL A 355 -12.89 8.33 -22.47
N VAL A 356 -12.40 9.53 -22.80
CA VAL A 356 -13.22 10.75 -22.91
C VAL A 356 -14.05 10.76 -24.20
N GLY A 357 -13.67 9.99 -25.22
CA GLY A 357 -14.37 9.90 -26.50
C GLY A 357 -14.04 11.05 -27.46
N VAL A 358 -12.83 11.59 -27.40
CA VAL A 358 -12.37 12.71 -28.24
C VAL A 358 -11.08 12.37 -28.97
N GLU A 359 -10.97 12.82 -30.22
CA GLU A 359 -9.71 12.77 -30.98
C GLU A 359 -8.84 13.96 -30.59
N ALA A 360 -7.87 13.73 -29.71
CA ALA A 360 -6.94 14.74 -29.22
C ALA A 360 -5.56 14.13 -28.90
N ASP A 361 -4.55 14.99 -28.77
CA ASP A 361 -3.20 14.58 -28.38
C ASP A 361 -3.20 14.04 -26.93
N PRO A 362 -2.71 12.80 -26.68
CA PRO A 362 -2.49 12.26 -25.34
C PRO A 362 -1.58 13.09 -24.43
N LYS A 363 -0.68 13.91 -24.99
CA LYS A 363 0.16 14.85 -24.23
C LYS A 363 -0.61 16.05 -23.69
N GLY A 364 -1.89 16.16 -24.05
CA GLY A 364 -2.80 17.20 -23.60
C GLY A 364 -3.05 18.28 -24.65
N GLY A 365 -3.86 19.26 -24.27
CA GLY A 365 -4.22 20.40 -25.10
C GLY A 365 -5.62 20.93 -24.79
N PRO A 366 -5.98 22.11 -25.33
CA PRO A 366 -7.24 22.79 -25.01
C PRO A 366 -8.47 21.90 -25.25
N ARG A 367 -8.52 21.22 -26.42
CA ARG A 367 -9.66 20.36 -26.79
C ARG A 367 -9.88 19.19 -25.81
N LEU A 368 -8.81 18.51 -25.39
CA LEU A 368 -8.93 17.41 -24.44
C LEU A 368 -9.32 17.93 -23.05
N GLN A 369 -8.76 19.07 -22.65
CA GLN A 369 -9.05 19.70 -21.38
C GLN A 369 -10.51 20.18 -21.30
N GLU A 370 -11.04 20.82 -22.35
CA GLU A 370 -12.45 21.23 -22.45
C GLU A 370 -13.38 20.03 -22.35
N ALA A 371 -13.09 18.93 -23.06
CA ALA A 371 -13.90 17.72 -23.00
C ALA A 371 -13.91 17.08 -21.59
N VAL A 372 -12.76 17.09 -20.89
CA VAL A 372 -12.67 16.64 -19.49
C VAL A 372 -13.43 17.59 -18.56
N MET A 373 -13.33 18.91 -18.77
CA MET A 373 -14.10 19.87 -17.99
C MET A 373 -15.59 19.62 -18.15
N ASP A 374 -16.08 19.46 -19.38
CA ASP A 374 -17.49 19.16 -19.64
C ASP A 374 -17.92 17.86 -18.97
N LEU A 375 -17.07 16.81 -19.02
CA LEU A 375 -17.31 15.53 -18.36
C LEU A 375 -17.45 15.69 -16.84
N LEU A 376 -16.54 16.44 -16.21
CA LEU A 376 -16.52 16.66 -14.76
C LEU A 376 -17.64 17.59 -14.27
N HIS A 377 -18.00 18.62 -15.03
CA HIS A 377 -19.11 19.53 -14.69
C HIS A 377 -20.49 18.83 -14.78
N SER A 378 -20.65 17.84 -15.65
CA SER A 378 -21.95 17.23 -15.98
C SER A 378 -22.39 16.08 -15.06
N HIS A 379 -21.68 15.84 -13.95
CA HIS A 379 -21.86 14.71 -13.01
C HIS A 379 -23.28 14.55 -12.43
N GLY A 380 -24.21 13.98 -13.22
CA GLY A 380 -25.57 13.66 -12.79
C GLY A 380 -26.60 14.80 -12.98
N MET A 381 -26.21 15.91 -13.60
CA MET A 381 -27.16 16.97 -13.94
C MET A 381 -28.01 16.55 -15.15
N ARG A 382 -29.33 16.48 -14.98
CA ARG A 382 -30.26 16.78 -16.08
C ARG A 382 -30.18 18.29 -16.35
N THR A 383 -29.10 18.75 -16.96
CA THR A 383 -29.10 20.13 -17.46
C THR A 383 -30.19 20.22 -18.52
N HIS A 384 -31.13 21.16 -18.37
CA HIS A 384 -32.09 21.55 -19.41
C HIS A 384 -31.41 22.16 -20.65
N VAL A 385 -30.10 22.34 -20.60
CA VAL A 385 -29.25 22.71 -21.72
C VAL A 385 -28.91 21.43 -22.48
N THR A 386 -29.37 21.33 -23.72
CA THR A 386 -28.90 20.33 -24.69
C THR A 386 -27.37 20.37 -24.71
N PRO A 387 -26.67 19.27 -24.34
CA PRO A 387 -25.23 19.25 -24.47
C PRO A 387 -24.86 19.56 -25.93
N PRO A 388 -23.78 20.29 -26.18
CA PRO A 388 -23.37 20.68 -27.54
C PRO A 388 -23.07 19.47 -28.45
N PHE A 389 -23.05 18.25 -27.89
CA PHE A 389 -22.80 17.00 -28.61
C PHE A 389 -23.76 15.90 -28.14
N ASN A 390 -24.23 15.08 -29.10
CA ASN A 390 -25.03 13.87 -28.86
C ASN A 390 -24.28 12.91 -27.92
N ARG A 391 -24.73 12.76 -26.67
CA ARG A 391 -24.14 11.82 -25.72
C ARG A 391 -25.05 10.61 -25.47
N PRO A 392 -24.52 9.38 -25.46
CA PRO A 392 -25.24 8.22 -24.95
C PRO A 392 -25.53 8.37 -23.46
N LEU A 393 -26.76 8.05 -23.05
CA LEU A 393 -27.34 8.26 -21.71
C LEU A 393 -26.63 7.49 -20.55
N ALA A 394 -25.63 6.66 -20.85
CA ALA A 394 -25.02 5.69 -19.92
C ALA A 394 -23.58 6.04 -19.45
N TYR A 395 -23.01 7.16 -19.89
CA TYR A 395 -21.56 7.43 -19.82
C TYR A 395 -21.17 8.62 -18.93
N HIS A 396 -21.10 8.50 -17.60
CA HIS A 396 -20.49 9.58 -16.79
C HIS A 396 -19.70 9.09 -15.57
N SER A 397 -20.27 8.29 -14.66
CA SER A 397 -19.59 7.94 -13.39
C SER A 397 -18.38 7.02 -13.58
N SER A 398 -18.50 5.93 -14.34
CA SER A 398 -17.40 4.97 -14.55
C SER A 398 -16.20 5.57 -15.29
N THR A 399 -16.45 6.44 -16.28
CA THR A 399 -15.41 7.23 -16.96
C THR A 399 -14.62 8.07 -15.98
N ILE A 400 -15.31 8.78 -15.08
CA ILE A 400 -14.65 9.68 -14.14
C ILE A 400 -13.88 8.89 -13.08
N HIS A 401 -14.43 7.78 -12.59
CA HIS A 401 -13.70 6.90 -11.69
C HIS A 401 -12.45 6.31 -12.33
N LEU A 402 -12.48 5.98 -13.64
CA LEU A 402 -11.31 5.52 -14.36
C LEU A 402 -10.24 6.63 -14.47
N LEU A 403 -10.62 7.85 -14.83
CA LEU A 403 -9.69 8.98 -14.92
C LEU A 403 -9.11 9.36 -13.54
N GLN A 404 -9.89 9.27 -12.47
CA GLN A 404 -9.41 9.43 -11.10
C GLN A 404 -8.43 8.32 -10.73
N ALA A 405 -8.71 7.07 -11.12
CA ALA A 405 -7.81 5.95 -10.85
C ALA A 405 -6.47 6.10 -11.61
N PHE A 406 -6.47 6.66 -12.83
CA PHE A 406 -5.23 7.01 -13.54
C PHE A 406 -4.36 7.98 -12.72
N GLN A 407 -4.94 9.09 -12.24
CA GLN A 407 -4.21 10.05 -11.40
C GLN A 407 -3.75 9.44 -10.06
N ALA A 408 -4.53 8.51 -9.49
CA ALA A 408 -4.14 7.80 -8.29
C ALA A 408 -2.93 6.88 -8.52
N VAL A 409 -2.87 6.18 -9.66
CA VAL A 409 -1.70 5.39 -10.07
C VAL A 409 -0.47 6.28 -10.20
N GLU A 410 -0.58 7.43 -10.88
CA GLU A 410 0.51 8.39 -11.00
C GLU A 410 1.02 8.88 -9.63
N ALA A 411 0.12 9.23 -8.72
CA ALA A 411 0.49 9.65 -7.38
C ALA A 411 1.25 8.55 -6.61
N ALA A 412 0.81 7.30 -6.71
CA ALA A 412 1.46 6.17 -6.06
C ALA A 412 2.84 5.84 -6.67
N VAL A 413 3.00 5.95 -7.99
CA VAL A 413 4.31 5.82 -8.68
C VAL A 413 5.29 6.85 -8.15
N ARG A 414 4.90 8.13 -8.12
CA ARG A 414 5.77 9.21 -7.60
C ARG A 414 6.12 8.99 -6.13
N GLN A 415 5.15 8.56 -5.33
CA GLN A 415 5.37 8.25 -3.92
C GLN A 415 6.40 7.13 -3.77
N PHE A 416 6.36 6.08 -4.60
CA PHE A 416 7.32 4.99 -4.56
C PHE A 416 8.75 5.48 -4.78
N TYR A 417 9.00 6.23 -5.85
CA TYR A 417 10.36 6.71 -6.16
C TYR A 417 10.90 7.66 -5.09
N PHE A 418 10.04 8.52 -4.54
CA PHE A 418 10.40 9.38 -3.42
C PHE A 418 10.74 8.57 -2.16
N SER A 419 9.88 7.62 -1.77
CA SER A 419 10.13 6.76 -0.61
C SER A 419 11.38 5.91 -0.79
N TYR A 420 11.61 5.37 -1.99
CA TYR A 420 12.81 4.59 -2.29
C TYR A 420 14.08 5.42 -2.17
N GLN A 421 14.08 6.66 -2.64
CA GLN A 421 15.19 7.59 -2.39
C GLN A 421 15.46 7.77 -0.89
N GLN A 422 14.42 7.94 -0.07
CA GLN A 422 14.61 8.07 1.39
C GLN A 422 15.14 6.78 2.02
N LEU A 423 14.66 5.62 1.57
CA LEU A 423 15.17 4.32 2.00
C LEU A 423 16.67 4.19 1.74
N VAL A 424 17.11 4.49 0.53
CA VAL A 424 18.53 4.41 0.15
C VAL A 424 19.37 5.32 1.04
N ILE A 425 18.92 6.56 1.26
CA ILE A 425 19.61 7.49 2.17
C ILE A 425 19.67 6.94 3.61
N ALA A 426 18.59 6.33 4.08
CA ALA A 426 18.53 5.79 5.44
C ALA A 426 19.45 4.58 5.65
N VAL A 427 19.55 3.70 4.65
CA VAL A 427 20.32 2.45 4.74
C VAL A 427 21.79 2.64 4.41
N MET A 428 22.14 3.51 3.46
CA MET A 428 23.52 3.70 2.98
C MET A 428 24.16 5.02 3.39
N GLY A 429 23.37 5.94 3.96
CA GLY A 429 23.82 7.26 4.36
C GLY A 429 23.83 8.30 3.23
N SER A 430 23.69 9.56 3.61
CA SER A 430 23.60 10.67 2.65
C SER A 430 24.92 11.03 1.96
N GLY A 431 26.05 10.54 2.48
CA GLY A 431 27.39 10.82 1.96
C GLY A 431 27.68 10.05 0.68
N GLU A 432 27.36 8.75 0.66
CA GLU A 432 27.46 7.90 -0.53
C GLU A 432 26.50 8.35 -1.64
N TYR A 433 25.37 8.93 -1.24
CA TYR A 433 24.33 9.46 -2.12
C TYR A 433 24.72 10.74 -2.88
N LYS A 434 25.73 11.51 -2.41
CA LYS A 434 26.14 12.82 -2.97
C LYS A 434 27.55 12.86 -3.56
N ALA A 435 28.36 11.82 -3.39
CA ALA A 435 29.81 11.88 -3.60
C ALA A 435 30.26 11.89 -5.09
N THR A 436 29.37 11.69 -6.07
CA THR A 436 29.72 11.63 -7.52
C THR A 436 29.46 12.90 -8.32
N ALA A 437 29.29 14.05 -7.64
CA ALA A 437 28.89 15.32 -8.26
C ALA A 437 30.05 16.16 -8.82
N GLN A 438 30.95 15.59 -9.63
CA GLN A 438 31.91 16.41 -10.40
C GLN A 438 31.67 16.42 -11.91
N THR A 439 30.92 15.46 -12.47
CA THR A 439 30.55 15.53 -13.90
C THR A 439 29.27 14.77 -14.32
N GLU A 440 28.62 14.00 -13.45
CA GLU A 440 27.45 13.18 -13.82
C GLU A 440 26.30 13.33 -12.82
N ILE A 441 25.06 13.19 -13.30
CA ILE A 441 23.83 13.24 -12.49
C ILE A 441 23.88 12.08 -11.51
N SER A 442 23.84 12.37 -10.21
CA SER A 442 23.88 11.32 -9.19
C SER A 442 22.58 10.48 -9.19
N ALA A 443 22.61 9.24 -8.71
CA ALA A 443 21.41 8.43 -8.51
C ALA A 443 20.35 9.16 -7.63
N ALA A 444 20.83 10.07 -6.78
CA ALA A 444 20.02 10.98 -5.99
C ALA A 444 19.22 11.97 -6.82
N ASP A 445 19.93 12.64 -7.72
CA ASP A 445 19.36 13.64 -8.60
C ASP A 445 18.39 12.95 -9.56
N ALA A 446 18.75 11.79 -10.08
CA ALA A 446 17.91 10.92 -10.90
C ALA A 446 16.57 10.53 -10.23
N LEU A 447 16.62 9.96 -9.02
CA LEU A 447 15.40 9.59 -8.28
C LEU A 447 14.55 10.82 -7.92
N SER A 448 15.20 11.93 -7.56
CA SER A 448 14.49 13.18 -7.29
C SER A 448 13.81 13.75 -8.55
N GLN A 449 14.44 13.61 -9.72
CA GLN A 449 13.92 14.08 -10.98
C GLN A 449 12.65 13.31 -11.40
N ILE A 450 12.56 12.00 -11.12
CA ILE A 450 11.32 11.22 -11.36
C ILE A 450 10.14 11.80 -10.57
N TYR A 451 10.38 12.25 -9.34
CA TYR A 451 9.35 12.91 -8.53
C TYR A 451 8.94 14.28 -9.11
N PHE A 452 9.89 15.03 -9.68
CA PHE A 452 9.64 16.34 -10.29
C PHE A 452 9.20 16.30 -11.76
N GLU A 453 9.01 15.10 -12.34
CA GLU A 453 8.49 14.97 -13.71
C GLU A 453 7.13 15.68 -13.87
N PRO A 454 6.87 16.31 -15.03
CA PRO A 454 5.57 16.87 -15.35
C PRO A 454 4.43 15.87 -15.13
N PRO A 455 3.20 16.34 -14.88
CA PRO A 455 2.05 15.46 -14.71
C PRO A 455 1.86 14.54 -15.92
N TYR A 456 1.55 13.27 -15.67
CA TYR A 456 1.29 12.27 -16.71
C TYR A 456 -0.01 12.61 -17.46
N PHE A 457 -0.97 13.24 -16.76
CA PHE A 457 -2.28 13.61 -17.28
C PHE A 457 -2.54 15.12 -17.19
N PRO A 458 -1.79 15.96 -17.93
CA PRO A 458 -1.85 17.42 -17.80
C PRO A 458 -3.24 18.00 -18.09
N SER A 459 -4.01 17.40 -19.01
CA SER A 459 -5.39 17.83 -19.29
C SER A 459 -6.37 17.54 -18.15
N LEU A 460 -6.16 16.49 -17.36
CA LEU A 460 -6.99 16.22 -16.18
C LEU A 460 -6.72 17.24 -15.08
N ASP A 461 -5.45 17.57 -14.87
CA ASP A 461 -5.03 18.56 -13.88
C ASP A 461 -5.48 19.97 -14.27
N GLY A 462 -5.25 20.35 -15.54
CA GLY A 462 -5.73 21.61 -16.10
C GLY A 462 -7.24 21.76 -15.92
N ALA A 463 -8.02 20.75 -16.30
CA ALA A 463 -9.48 20.79 -16.18
C ALA A 463 -9.96 21.08 -14.75
N LYS A 464 -9.34 20.47 -13.72
CA LYS A 464 -9.65 20.74 -12.31
C LYS A 464 -9.32 22.17 -11.89
N THR A 465 -8.21 22.74 -12.38
CA THR A 465 -7.84 24.14 -12.13
C THR A 465 -8.89 25.09 -12.69
N PHE A 466 -9.31 24.90 -13.94
CA PHE A 466 -10.35 25.74 -14.56
C PHE A 466 -11.72 25.57 -13.91
N LEU A 467 -12.10 24.34 -13.54
CA LEU A 467 -13.27 24.06 -12.72
C LEU A 467 -13.23 24.83 -11.40
N GLY A 468 -12.10 24.78 -10.69
CA GLY A 468 -11.91 25.52 -9.44
C GLY A 468 -12.10 27.02 -9.63
N SER A 469 -11.50 27.60 -10.68
CA SER A 469 -11.70 29.00 -11.04
C SER A 469 -13.14 29.33 -11.44
N TYR A 470 -13.82 28.44 -12.16
CA TYR A 470 -15.22 28.61 -12.56
C TYR A 470 -16.13 28.74 -11.33
N TRP A 471 -16.02 27.80 -10.37
CA TRP A 471 -16.82 27.84 -9.14
C TRP A 471 -16.46 29.03 -8.25
N HIS A 472 -15.19 29.44 -8.23
CA HIS A 472 -14.76 30.64 -7.51
C HIS A 472 -15.39 31.92 -8.08
N ASN A 473 -15.47 32.03 -9.40
CA ASN A 473 -15.97 33.21 -10.11
C ASN A 473 -17.49 33.23 -10.34
N ASN A 474 -18.18 32.09 -10.18
CA ASN A 474 -19.63 31.98 -10.31
C ASN A 474 -20.30 31.53 -9.00
N PRO A 475 -20.14 32.29 -7.90
CA PRO A 475 -20.66 31.91 -6.59
C PRO A 475 -22.19 31.86 -6.55
N GLU A 476 -22.90 32.57 -7.43
CA GLU A 476 -24.36 32.74 -7.38
C GLU A 476 -25.18 31.57 -7.95
N LEU A 477 -24.51 30.60 -8.60
CA LEU A 477 -25.16 29.34 -8.97
C LEU A 477 -25.61 28.60 -7.68
N GLU A 478 -26.77 27.94 -7.74
CA GLU A 478 -27.48 27.32 -6.60
C GLU A 478 -26.56 26.47 -5.70
N GLU A 479 -25.56 25.83 -6.30
CA GLU A 479 -24.57 24.97 -5.65
C GLU A 479 -23.47 25.75 -4.91
N GLY A 480 -23.06 26.90 -5.44
CA GLY A 480 -22.17 27.83 -4.75
C GLY A 480 -22.84 28.45 -3.53
N ALA A 481 -24.16 28.68 -3.59
CA ALA A 481 -24.96 29.11 -2.45
C ALA A 481 -25.06 28.04 -1.36
N ILE A 482 -25.31 26.77 -1.73
CA ILE A 482 -25.30 25.63 -0.80
C ILE A 482 -23.93 25.46 -0.13
N MET A 483 -22.84 25.54 -0.89
CA MET A 483 -21.48 25.40 -0.34
C MET A 483 -21.13 26.54 0.62
N ARG A 484 -21.60 27.78 0.36
CA ARG A 484 -21.47 28.88 1.33
C ARG A 484 -22.28 28.65 2.59
N GLN A 485 -23.52 28.18 2.47
CA GLN A 485 -24.34 27.87 3.64
C GLN A 485 -23.67 26.83 4.53
N LEU A 486 -23.07 25.79 3.93
CA LEU A 486 -22.29 24.78 4.63
C LEU A 486 -20.97 25.33 5.23
N MET A 487 -20.26 26.22 4.53
CA MET A 487 -19.05 26.86 5.06
C MET A 487 -19.36 27.82 6.22
N VAL A 488 -20.43 28.60 6.11
CA VAL A 488 -20.91 29.47 7.19
C VAL A 488 -21.33 28.63 8.39
N GLU A 489 -22.09 27.55 8.18
CA GLU A 489 -22.50 26.64 9.23
C GLU A 489 -21.30 25.95 9.90
N LYS A 490 -20.30 25.50 9.12
CA LYS A 490 -19.04 24.94 9.63
C LYS A 490 -18.25 25.97 10.44
N THR A 491 -18.20 27.21 9.98
CA THR A 491 -17.50 28.32 10.67
C THR A 491 -18.22 28.71 11.96
N MET A 492 -19.55 28.73 11.96
CA MET A 492 -20.36 28.95 13.16
C MET A 492 -20.21 27.80 14.18
N ARG A 493 -20.18 26.54 13.72
CA ARG A 493 -19.90 25.38 14.59
C ARG A 493 -18.48 25.42 15.17
N ALA A 494 -17.47 25.80 14.37
CA ALA A 494 -16.09 25.93 14.82
C ALA A 494 -15.91 27.08 15.85
N ASN A 495 -16.61 28.19 15.64
CA ASN A 495 -16.62 29.31 16.58
C ASN A 495 -17.41 28.98 17.86
N SER A 496 -18.51 28.22 17.75
CA SER A 496 -19.26 27.72 18.89
C SER A 496 -18.45 26.71 19.72
N SER A 497 -17.68 25.82 19.09
CA SER A 497 -16.78 24.90 19.79
C SER A 497 -15.59 25.60 20.46
N LYS A 498 -15.10 26.70 19.89
CA LYS A 498 -14.09 27.56 20.53
C LYS A 498 -14.67 28.36 21.69
N ALA A 499 -15.91 28.83 21.57
CA ALA A 499 -16.60 29.53 22.65
C ALA A 499 -16.91 28.60 23.83
N SER A 500 -17.27 27.33 23.58
CA SER A 500 -17.49 26.35 24.65
C SER A 500 -16.20 25.89 25.34
N SER A 501 -15.05 25.90 24.64
CA SER A 501 -13.76 25.59 25.28
C SER A 501 -13.21 26.75 26.12
N VAL A 502 -13.59 28.00 25.81
CA VAL A 502 -13.20 29.18 26.59
C VAL A 502 -14.13 29.40 27.80
N ALA A 503 -15.40 28.99 27.70
CA ALA A 503 -16.35 29.09 28.82
C ALA A 503 -16.09 28.06 29.95
N ASN A 504 -15.34 26.99 29.71
CA ASN A 504 -15.05 25.95 30.72
C ASN A 504 -13.74 26.17 31.49
N SER A 505 -13.00 27.27 31.25
CA SER A 505 -11.73 27.57 31.93
C SER A 505 -11.79 28.72 32.94
N ASP A 506 -12.94 29.40 33.09
CA ASP A 506 -13.09 30.50 34.05
C ASP A 506 -14.33 30.30 34.94
N SER A 507 -14.14 29.58 36.05
CA SER A 507 -14.87 29.80 37.30
C SER A 507 -14.29 28.94 38.43
N GLY A 508 -13.13 29.37 38.93
CA GLY A 508 -12.59 28.95 40.21
C GLY A 508 -12.97 29.94 41.32
N GLY A 509 -13.72 29.46 42.31
CA GLY A 509 -13.91 30.02 43.65
C GLY A 509 -14.87 31.21 43.77
N SER A 510 -15.61 31.45 44.85
CA SER A 510 -15.90 30.73 46.10
C SER A 510 -16.78 31.70 46.90
N ASP A 511 -17.98 31.33 47.37
CA ASP A 511 -18.32 31.49 48.79
C ASP A 511 -19.64 30.81 49.21
N LYS A 512 -19.64 30.46 50.49
CA LYS A 512 -20.53 29.62 51.28
C LYS A 512 -21.93 30.18 51.55
N GLY A 513 -22.84 29.29 51.96
CA GLY A 513 -23.80 29.61 53.02
C GLY A 513 -25.17 28.95 52.89
N ASP A 514 -25.38 27.89 53.69
CA ASP A 514 -26.62 27.13 53.89
C ASP A 514 -27.86 27.96 54.24
N GLY A 515 -29.06 27.39 53.98
CA GLY A 515 -30.29 27.74 54.69
C GLY A 515 -31.60 27.54 53.91
N ASP A 516 -32.11 26.31 53.92
CA ASP A 516 -33.50 25.90 54.21
C ASP A 516 -34.74 26.38 53.41
N GLU A 517 -35.71 25.44 53.42
CA GLU A 517 -37.17 25.52 53.19
C GLU A 517 -37.69 25.59 51.74
N GLU A 518 -38.16 24.49 51.15
CA GLU A 518 -39.48 23.82 51.32
C GLU A 518 -40.60 24.46 50.47
N ARG A 519 -41.35 23.56 49.80
CA ARG A 519 -42.81 23.64 49.54
C ARG A 519 -43.31 23.97 48.12
N THR A 520 -43.51 22.89 47.37
CA THR A 520 -44.75 22.47 46.66
C THR A 520 -45.64 23.47 45.88
N GLN A 521 -45.78 23.12 44.60
CA GLN A 521 -47.03 22.79 43.86
C GLN A 521 -48.12 23.84 43.57
N LYS A 522 -48.41 23.88 42.25
CA LYS A 522 -49.73 23.84 41.58
C LYS A 522 -50.62 25.09 41.68
N SER A 523 -51.48 25.44 40.72
CA SER A 523 -51.76 25.04 39.33
C SER A 523 -52.96 25.86 38.87
N SER A 524 -53.02 26.27 37.60
CA SER A 524 -54.25 26.36 36.79
C SER A 524 -53.79 26.64 35.35
N GLY A 525 -54.35 26.10 34.27
CA GLY A 525 -55.46 25.17 34.10
C GLY A 525 -55.97 25.33 32.65
N GLY A 526 -56.04 24.23 31.90
CA GLY A 526 -56.88 24.06 30.70
C GLY A 526 -56.25 24.40 29.33
N SER A 527 -56.46 23.71 28.22
CA SER A 527 -56.86 22.33 27.85
C SER A 527 -57.26 22.41 26.37
N ARG A 528 -56.61 21.66 25.46
CA ARG A 528 -57.29 20.95 24.36
C ARG A 528 -56.37 19.98 23.63
N GLU A 529 -56.85 18.73 23.63
CA GLU A 529 -56.42 17.46 23.01
C GLU A 529 -56.46 17.50 21.45
N LYS A 530 -55.94 16.60 20.59
CA LYS A 530 -55.15 15.32 20.47
C LYS A 530 -55.14 14.99 18.94
N PRO A 531 -54.65 13.86 18.37
CA PRO A 531 -53.82 12.72 18.87
C PRO A 531 -52.55 12.41 18.00
N ARG A 532 -51.42 11.91 18.57
CA ARG A 532 -50.90 10.50 18.64
C ARG A 532 -50.77 9.73 17.30
N LYS A 533 -49.68 9.02 16.96
CA LYS A 533 -48.88 8.05 17.75
C LYS A 533 -47.42 7.89 17.23
N TYR A 534 -46.49 7.79 18.18
CA TYR A 534 -45.26 6.98 18.09
C TYR A 534 -45.46 5.69 18.89
N ALA A 535 -44.80 4.60 18.51
CA ALA A 535 -44.63 3.41 19.33
C ALA A 535 -43.14 3.07 19.44
N ASN A 536 -42.59 3.24 20.65
CA ASN A 536 -41.34 2.64 21.11
C ASN A 536 -41.71 1.39 21.91
N GLY A 537 -40.93 0.32 21.75
CA GLY A 537 -40.91 -0.84 22.65
C GLY A 537 -39.48 -1.09 23.11
N ALA A 538 -39.19 -0.74 24.36
CA ALA A 538 -38.02 -1.15 25.10
C ALA A 538 -38.50 -1.88 26.37
N LEU A 539 -37.86 -3.00 26.70
CA LEU A 539 -37.84 -3.76 27.97
C LEU A 539 -36.94 -4.99 27.67
N THR A 540 -36.01 -5.49 28.47
CA THR A 540 -35.55 -5.18 29.83
C THR A 540 -34.28 -6.01 30.06
N TYR A 541 -33.32 -5.45 30.80
CA TYR A 541 -32.21 -6.17 31.41
C TYR A 541 -32.71 -7.18 32.44
N ASN A 542 -32.14 -8.38 32.47
CA ASN A 542 -32.15 -9.22 33.66
C ASN A 542 -30.77 -9.86 33.84
N THR A 543 -30.16 -9.54 34.98
CA THR A 543 -28.86 -10.00 35.44
C THR A 543 -29.09 -11.09 36.50
N SER A 544 -28.44 -12.25 36.35
CA SER A 544 -27.86 -13.12 37.40
C SER A 544 -27.94 -14.62 37.05
N HIS A 545 -26.79 -15.26 36.79
CA HIS A 545 -26.22 -16.29 37.68
C HIS A 545 -24.88 -16.83 37.15
N HIS A 546 -23.91 -16.88 38.06
CA HIS A 546 -22.60 -17.52 37.99
C HIS A 546 -22.68 -19.05 37.84
N GLN A 547 -21.78 -19.63 37.02
CA GLN A 547 -21.11 -20.95 37.20
C GLN A 547 -20.06 -21.08 36.05
N LEU A 548 -18.76 -20.84 36.26
CA LEU A 548 -17.70 -21.79 36.67
C LEU A 548 -17.76 -23.14 35.94
N TYR A 549 -16.82 -23.40 35.02
CA TYR A 549 -16.13 -24.69 34.74
C TYR A 549 -14.94 -24.36 33.81
N GLN A 550 -13.70 -24.29 34.31
CA GLN A 550 -12.73 -25.37 34.52
C GLN A 550 -12.11 -25.91 33.23
N GLY A 551 -10.78 -25.90 33.20
CA GLY A 551 -9.97 -26.52 32.16
C GLY A 551 -9.69 -28.01 32.40
N ALA A 552 -9.06 -28.61 31.39
CA ALA A 552 -8.33 -29.87 31.38
C ALA A 552 -7.45 -29.78 30.11
N MET A 553 -6.12 -29.85 30.06
CA MET A 553 -5.13 -30.71 30.72
C MET A 553 -5.48 -32.20 30.67
N GLY A 554 -4.90 -32.88 29.67
CA GLY A 554 -4.46 -34.27 29.79
C GLY A 554 -5.22 -35.32 28.98
N ALA A 555 -4.68 -35.72 27.84
CA ALA A 555 -4.05 -37.04 27.63
C ALA A 555 -3.23 -37.02 26.33
#